data_AF-A0A848WC94-F1
#
_entry.id   AF-A0A848WC94-F1
#
_cell.length_a   1.000
_cell.length_b   1.000
_cell.length_c   1.000
_cell.angle_alpha   90.00
_cell.angle_beta   90.00
_cell.angle_gamma   90.00
#
_symmetry.space_group_name_H-M   'P 1'
#
loop_
_entity.id
_entity.type
_entity.pdbx_description
1 polymer ?
#
loop_
_entity_poly.entity_id
_entity_poly.type
_entity_poly.pdbx_seq_one_letter_code
_entity_poly.pdbx_strand_id
1 'polypeptide(L)'
;RLFGPRRGILVTALCGGLTSSTAVAISFARFAVHEPKQRSLFASGILLASTVMFPRVLIIIGIIDPALSVQLAWPLIGATFGGLGVVALLVREEFLSTAGDTSAAHVIRNPFELGMALKFGVLLAIIFVAARALNVWVGDSGIYALSAVSGLVDVDAVSLSLARMSADDIASDTVATAILIAVFVNTLVKAGIAGSMGGRSMGLYMASGVAAMLLGAAVAFALSQTLGTVVVASII
;
A
#
# COMPACT_ATOMS: atom_id res chain seq x y z
N ARG A 1 18.40 6.67 24.57
CA ARG A 1 16.99 6.55 24.10
C ARG A 1 16.67 7.78 23.24
N LEU A 2 16.96 7.75 21.93
CA LEU A 2 16.95 8.95 21.05
C LEU A 2 15.59 9.26 20.40
N PHE A 3 14.64 8.33 20.44
CA PHE A 3 13.26 8.54 19.98
C PHE A 3 12.31 8.20 21.12
N GLY A 4 11.44 9.13 21.52
CA GLY A 4 10.43 8.89 22.56
C GLY A 4 9.48 7.72 22.19
N PRO A 5 8.78 7.11 23.16
CA PRO A 5 8.01 5.86 22.97
C PRO A 5 7.06 5.89 21.75
N ARG A 6 6.35 7.00 21.56
CA ARG A 6 5.41 7.21 20.45
C ARG A 6 6.10 7.28 19.08
N ARG A 7 7.27 7.92 19.01
CA ARG A 7 8.11 7.96 17.79
C ARG A 7 8.70 6.58 17.50
N GLY A 8 8.99 5.79 18.54
CA GLY A 8 9.43 4.41 18.41
C GLY A 8 8.43 3.54 17.66
N ILE A 9 7.14 3.65 17.95
CA ILE A 9 6.08 2.89 17.26
C ILE A 9 6.01 3.25 15.77
N LEU A 10 6.05 4.54 15.43
CA LEU A 10 6.02 5.00 14.04
C LEU A 10 7.27 4.59 13.25
N VAL A 11 8.46 4.70 13.85
CA VAL A 11 9.72 4.24 13.22
C VAL A 11 9.68 2.73 13.02
N THR A 12 9.18 1.97 14.00
CA THR A 12 9.05 0.52 13.88
C THR A 12 8.04 0.16 12.79
N ALA A 13 6.94 0.90 12.65
CA ALA A 13 5.97 0.71 11.58
C ALA A 13 6.54 1.04 10.20
N LEU A 14 7.37 2.09 10.09
CA LEU A 14 8.07 2.45 8.86
C LEU A 14 9.05 1.33 8.45
N CYS A 15 9.94 0.93 9.35
CA CYS A 15 10.93 -0.12 9.09
C CYS A 15 10.26 -1.49 8.87
N GLY A 16 9.25 -1.82 9.66
CA GLY A 16 8.45 -3.03 9.49
C GLY A 16 7.66 -3.01 8.19
N GLY A 17 7.14 -1.85 7.77
CA GLY A 17 6.39 -1.66 6.53
C GLY A 17 7.25 -1.84 5.29
N LEU A 18 8.53 -1.45 5.36
CA LEU A 18 9.52 -1.76 4.32
C LEU A 18 9.72 -3.26 4.14
N THR A 19 9.59 -4.05 5.22
CA THR A 19 9.76 -5.50 5.18
C THR A 19 8.44 -6.20 4.80
N SER A 20 7.37 -5.95 5.56
CA SER A 20 6.03 -6.47 5.34
C SER A 20 4.98 -5.58 6.01
N SER A 21 4.29 -4.78 5.21
CA SER A 21 3.15 -3.96 5.68
C SER A 21 2.00 -4.80 6.24
N THR A 22 1.82 -6.04 5.77
CA THR A 22 0.82 -6.99 6.30
C THR A 22 1.18 -7.49 7.70
N ALA A 23 2.46 -7.77 7.96
CA ALA A 23 2.91 -8.16 9.30
C ALA A 23 2.73 -7.02 10.31
N VAL A 24 2.99 -5.77 9.90
CA VAL A 24 2.69 -4.57 10.70
C VAL A 24 1.18 -4.50 11.00
N ALA A 25 0.34 -4.66 9.97
CA ALA A 25 -1.12 -4.60 10.11
C ALA A 25 -1.65 -5.59 11.16
N ILE A 26 -1.25 -6.86 11.07
CA ILE A 26 -1.66 -7.91 12.02
C ILE A 26 -1.16 -7.59 13.43
N SER A 27 0.12 -7.22 13.57
CA SER A 27 0.74 -6.99 14.88
C SER A 27 0.11 -5.79 15.59
N PHE A 28 -0.05 -4.68 14.88
CA PHE A 28 -0.59 -3.44 15.45
C PHE A 28 -2.08 -3.53 15.72
N ALA A 29 -2.84 -4.28 14.89
CA ALA A 29 -4.24 -4.55 15.18
C ALA A 29 -4.42 -5.35 16.48
N ARG A 30 -3.52 -6.32 16.76
CA ARG A 30 -3.52 -7.07 18.03
C ARG A 30 -3.13 -6.22 19.22
N PHE A 31 -2.15 -5.33 19.07
CA PHE A 31 -1.76 -4.39 20.14
C PHE A 31 -2.88 -3.39 20.46
N ALA A 32 -3.60 -2.90 19.44
CA ALA A 32 -4.73 -2.00 19.60
C ALA A 32 -5.92 -2.57 20.39
N VAL A 33 -5.98 -3.89 20.60
CA VAL A 33 -6.96 -4.53 21.52
C VAL A 33 -6.53 -4.38 22.97
N HIS A 34 -5.23 -4.57 23.24
CA HIS A 34 -4.67 -4.55 24.59
C HIS A 34 -4.41 -3.13 25.10
N GLU A 35 -4.23 -2.17 24.20
CA GLU A 35 -3.98 -0.77 24.51
C GLU A 35 -4.99 0.17 23.82
N PRO A 36 -6.26 0.21 24.26
CA PRO A 36 -7.30 1.01 23.61
C PRO A 36 -6.98 2.51 23.56
N LYS A 37 -6.20 3.01 24.52
CA LYS A 37 -5.77 4.42 24.60
C LYS A 37 -4.78 4.82 23.50
N GLN A 38 -4.11 3.87 22.86
CA GLN A 38 -3.11 4.11 21.80
C GLN A 38 -3.59 3.61 20.43
N ARG A 39 -4.90 3.37 20.28
CA ARG A 39 -5.45 2.77 19.07
C ARG A 39 -5.26 3.64 17.83
N SER A 40 -5.36 4.97 17.96
CA SER A 40 -5.05 5.90 16.87
C SER A 40 -3.57 5.85 16.48
N LEU A 41 -2.65 5.66 17.43
CA LEU A 41 -1.22 5.51 17.15
C LEU A 41 -0.93 4.23 16.39
N PHE A 42 -1.52 3.09 16.80
CA PHE A 42 -1.39 1.85 16.05
C PHE A 42 -2.02 1.97 14.66
N ALA A 43 -3.19 2.60 14.51
CA ALA A 43 -3.79 2.84 13.20
C ALA A 43 -2.88 3.70 12.32
N SER A 44 -2.30 4.77 12.87
CA SER A 44 -1.35 5.62 12.16
C SER A 44 -0.11 4.85 11.71
N GLY A 45 0.36 3.89 12.50
CA GLY A 45 1.45 2.99 12.12
C GLY A 45 1.10 2.05 10.97
N ILE A 46 -0.11 1.45 10.97
CA ILE A 46 -0.57 0.60 9.86
C ILE A 46 -0.74 1.42 8.59
N LEU A 47 -1.32 2.62 8.69
CA LEU A 47 -1.46 3.53 7.56
C LEU A 47 -0.10 3.93 7.01
N LEU A 48 0.83 4.34 7.87
CA LEU A 48 2.20 4.70 7.49
C LEU A 48 2.91 3.53 6.79
N ALA A 49 2.82 2.31 7.33
CA ALA A 49 3.37 1.12 6.69
C ALA A 49 2.71 0.82 5.33
N SER A 50 1.42 1.13 5.18
CA SER A 50 0.70 1.01 3.91
C SER A 50 1.16 2.07 2.90
N THR A 51 1.45 3.28 3.37
CA THR A 51 1.93 4.37 2.51
C THR A 51 3.31 4.11 1.94
N VAL A 52 4.21 3.46 2.70
CA VAL A 52 5.56 3.07 2.24
C VAL A 52 5.54 2.15 1.01
N MET A 53 4.45 1.43 0.83
CA MET A 53 4.25 0.51 -0.30
C MET A 53 4.20 1.25 -1.65
N PHE A 54 3.55 2.41 -1.71
CA PHE A 54 3.37 3.14 -2.97
C PHE A 54 4.69 3.57 -3.63
N PRO A 55 5.64 4.23 -2.93
CA PRO A 55 6.95 4.54 -3.52
C PRO A 55 7.74 3.28 -3.83
N ARG A 56 7.61 2.21 -3.04
CA ARG A 56 8.26 0.92 -3.33
C ARG A 56 7.77 0.34 -4.66
N VAL A 57 6.46 0.34 -4.90
CA VAL A 57 5.85 -0.12 -6.15
C VAL A 57 6.35 0.71 -7.33
N LEU A 58 6.41 2.05 -7.20
CA LEU A 58 6.96 2.93 -8.23
C LEU A 58 8.42 2.59 -8.57
N ILE A 59 9.26 2.36 -7.56
CA ILE A 59 10.68 2.00 -7.78
C ILE A 59 10.77 0.66 -8.51
N ILE A 60 10.01 -0.35 -8.10
CA ILE A 60 10.02 -1.69 -8.73
C ILE A 60 9.60 -1.59 -10.20
N ILE A 61 8.51 -0.87 -10.47
CA ILE A 61 8.01 -0.69 -11.83
C ILE A 61 8.99 0.12 -12.66
N GLY A 62 9.55 1.21 -12.13
CA GLY A 62 10.48 2.08 -12.85
C GLY A 62 11.79 1.42 -13.26
N ILE A 63 12.19 0.34 -12.59
CA ILE A 63 13.34 -0.48 -12.99
C ILE A 63 13.03 -1.33 -14.24
N ILE A 64 11.77 -1.76 -14.41
CA ILE A 64 11.34 -2.65 -15.49
C ILE A 64 10.79 -1.86 -16.68
N ASP A 65 9.85 -0.96 -16.40
CA ASP A 65 9.16 -0.13 -17.38
C ASP A 65 9.07 1.32 -16.82
N PRO A 66 10.05 2.17 -17.17
CA PRO A 66 10.08 3.57 -16.74
C PRO A 66 8.86 4.37 -17.20
N ALA A 67 8.31 4.07 -18.38
CA ALA A 67 7.17 4.80 -18.93
C ALA A 67 5.90 4.50 -18.11
N LEU A 68 5.66 3.22 -17.81
CA LEU A 68 4.58 2.80 -16.93
C LEU A 68 4.72 3.38 -15.51
N SER A 69 5.95 3.48 -15.00
CA SER A 69 6.20 4.11 -13.69
C SER A 69 5.82 5.60 -13.68
N VAL A 70 6.10 6.34 -14.75
CA VAL A 70 5.71 7.76 -14.87
C VAL A 70 4.18 7.88 -14.93
N GLN A 71 3.52 6.98 -15.65
CA GLN A 71 2.07 6.92 -15.72
C GLN A 71 1.41 6.69 -14.35
N LEU A 72 2.00 5.82 -13.52
CA LEU A 72 1.52 5.50 -12.17
C LEU A 72 1.98 6.49 -11.08
N ALA A 73 2.94 7.37 -11.38
CA ALA A 73 3.52 8.28 -10.41
C ALA A 73 2.46 9.17 -9.75
N TRP A 74 1.62 9.82 -10.56
CA TRP A 74 0.57 10.72 -10.05
C TRP A 74 -0.40 10.04 -9.08
N PRO A 75 -1.11 8.96 -9.46
CA PRO A 75 -2.05 8.31 -8.54
C PRO A 75 -1.37 7.76 -7.27
N LEU A 76 -0.16 7.20 -7.37
CA LEU A 76 0.54 6.63 -6.22
C LEU A 76 1.14 7.69 -5.28
N ILE A 77 1.60 8.81 -5.82
CA ILE A 77 2.03 9.98 -5.02
C ILE A 77 0.81 10.60 -4.33
N GLY A 78 -0.30 10.78 -5.05
CA GLY A 78 -1.55 11.25 -4.48
C GLY A 78 -2.03 10.39 -3.31
N ALA A 79 -2.03 9.06 -3.49
CA ALA A 79 -2.34 8.11 -2.43
C ALA A 79 -1.38 8.24 -1.23
N THR A 80 -0.09 8.43 -1.50
CA THR A 80 0.93 8.62 -0.47
C THR A 80 0.61 9.83 0.40
N PHE A 81 0.35 10.98 -0.21
CA PHE A 81 0.01 12.20 0.53
C PHE A 81 -1.33 12.12 1.24
N GLY A 82 -2.34 11.49 0.63
CA GLY A 82 -3.63 11.24 1.29
C GLY A 82 -3.48 10.41 2.56
N GLY A 83 -2.72 9.32 2.49
CA GLY A 83 -2.40 8.48 3.65
C GLY A 83 -1.59 9.21 4.73
N LEU A 84 -0.54 9.93 4.34
CA LEU A 84 0.27 10.72 5.27
C LEU A 84 -0.53 11.85 5.94
N GLY A 85 -1.49 12.45 5.23
CA GLY A 85 -2.39 13.44 5.80
C GLY A 85 -3.18 12.89 6.98
N VAL A 86 -3.77 11.71 6.82
CA VAL A 86 -4.50 11.04 7.93
C VAL A 86 -3.56 10.64 9.05
N VAL A 87 -2.37 10.10 8.74
CA VAL A 87 -1.35 9.80 9.75
C VAL A 87 -0.99 11.05 10.56
N ALA A 88 -0.77 12.19 9.91
CA ALA A 88 -0.43 13.44 10.58
C ALA A 88 -1.57 13.94 11.49
N LEU A 89 -2.82 13.82 11.05
CA LEU A 89 -3.99 14.18 11.86
C LEU A 89 -4.12 13.32 13.12
N LEU A 90 -4.05 12.00 12.97
CA LEU A 90 -4.16 11.05 14.09
C LEU A 90 -3.03 11.25 15.10
N VAL A 91 -1.79 11.41 14.61
CA VAL A 91 -0.63 11.64 15.46
C VAL A 91 -0.76 12.99 16.18
N ARG A 92 -1.25 14.04 15.51
CA ARG A 92 -1.44 15.37 16.12
C ARG A 92 -2.47 15.33 17.25
N GLU A 93 -3.63 14.70 17.05
CA GLU A 93 -4.66 14.55 18.09
C GLU A 93 -4.12 13.84 19.34
N GLU A 94 -3.24 12.86 19.13
CA GLU A 94 -2.67 12.07 20.20
C GLU A 94 -1.55 12.82 20.96
N PHE A 95 -0.77 13.66 20.28
CA PHE A 95 0.19 14.56 20.92
C PHE A 95 -0.46 15.72 21.69
N LEU A 96 -1.66 16.15 21.28
CA LEU A 96 -2.43 17.17 22.00
C LEU A 96 -3.22 16.61 23.19
N SER A 97 -3.49 15.30 23.20
CA SER A 97 -4.16 14.62 24.30
C SER A 97 -3.15 14.25 25.39
N THR A 98 -3.11 15.02 26.47
CA THR A 98 -2.30 14.76 27.67
C THR A 98 -2.79 13.50 28.39
N ALA A 99 -2.26 12.33 28.01
CA ALA A 99 -2.41 11.12 28.80
C ALA A 99 -1.26 10.13 28.57
N GLY A 100 -0.47 9.92 29.63
CA GLY A 100 0.22 8.68 29.93
C GLY A 100 1.55 8.44 29.23
N ASP A 101 2.65 8.73 29.95
CA ASP A 101 3.92 8.02 29.76
C ASP A 101 3.67 6.53 30.00
N THR A 102 3.74 5.71 28.95
CA THR A 102 3.86 4.26 29.12
C THR A 102 4.79 3.67 28.07
N SER A 103 5.66 2.81 28.59
CA SER A 103 6.82 2.23 27.94
C SER A 103 6.46 0.89 27.33
N ALA A 104 6.44 0.78 26.01
CA ALA A 104 6.66 -0.50 25.34
C ALA A 104 7.30 -0.28 23.97
N ALA A 105 8.60 -0.53 23.88
CA ALA A 105 9.25 -0.72 22.60
C ALA A 105 8.83 -2.09 22.06
N HIS A 106 7.74 -2.15 21.30
CA HIS A 106 7.33 -3.37 20.62
C HIS A 106 8.19 -3.57 19.37
N VAL A 107 9.18 -4.47 19.45
CA VAL A 107 10.00 -4.86 18.32
C VAL A 107 9.17 -5.76 17.40
N ILE A 108 8.96 -5.33 16.15
CA ILE A 108 8.40 -6.19 15.10
C ILE A 108 9.49 -7.18 14.68
N ARG A 109 9.36 -8.43 15.12
CA ARG A 109 10.31 -9.49 14.77
C ARG A 109 9.81 -10.19 13.49
N ASN A 110 10.55 -10.03 12.39
CA ASN A 110 10.28 -10.73 11.12
C ASN A 110 10.63 -12.23 11.27
N PRO A 111 9.68 -13.18 11.22
CA PRO A 111 9.98 -14.58 11.54
C PRO A 111 10.40 -15.46 10.34
N PHE A 112 10.54 -14.96 9.11
CA PHE A 112 10.73 -15.83 7.93
C PHE A 112 11.56 -15.18 6.81
N GLU A 113 12.85 -15.48 6.71
CA GLU A 113 13.70 -14.86 5.66
C GLU A 113 14.14 -15.80 4.52
N LEU A 114 14.08 -17.13 4.65
CA LEU A 114 14.34 -18.05 3.52
C LEU A 114 13.11 -18.81 3.01
N GLY A 115 12.20 -19.22 3.90
CA GLY A 115 10.97 -19.94 3.49
C GLY A 115 9.96 -19.06 2.72
N MET A 116 9.97 -17.75 2.97
CA MET A 116 9.14 -16.77 2.25
C MET A 116 9.67 -16.52 0.83
N ALA A 117 11.00 -16.44 0.63
CA ALA A 117 11.59 -16.22 -0.69
C ALA A 117 11.25 -17.36 -1.68
N LEU A 118 11.26 -18.61 -1.22
CA LEU A 118 10.89 -19.76 -2.07
C LEU A 118 9.39 -19.76 -2.41
N LYS A 119 8.53 -19.48 -1.42
CA LYS A 119 7.07 -19.31 -1.62
C LYS A 119 6.76 -18.16 -2.56
N PHE A 120 7.55 -17.09 -2.50
CA PHE A 120 7.44 -15.92 -3.36
C PHE A 120 7.80 -16.26 -4.82
N GLY A 121 8.87 -17.01 -5.05
CA GLY A 121 9.22 -17.51 -6.38
C GLY A 121 8.14 -18.41 -6.99
N VAL A 122 7.54 -19.30 -6.19
CA VAL A 122 6.42 -20.16 -6.62
C VAL A 122 5.16 -19.35 -6.90
N LEU A 123 4.81 -18.41 -6.02
CA LEU A 123 3.65 -17.53 -6.20
C LEU A 123 3.80 -16.69 -7.48
N LEU A 124 4.97 -16.10 -7.71
CA LEU A 124 5.27 -15.36 -8.94
C LEU A 124 5.15 -16.24 -10.19
N ALA A 125 5.68 -17.46 -10.16
CA ALA A 125 5.55 -18.40 -11.27
C ALA A 125 4.07 -18.71 -11.58
N ILE A 126 3.26 -18.95 -10.54
CA ILE A 126 1.81 -19.18 -10.69
C ILE A 126 1.12 -17.94 -11.26
N ILE A 127 1.41 -16.74 -10.73
CA ILE A 127 0.83 -15.49 -11.21
C ILE A 127 1.21 -15.25 -12.68
N PHE A 128 2.47 -15.46 -13.06
CA PHE A 128 2.91 -15.31 -14.46
C PHE A 128 2.16 -16.25 -15.41
N VAL A 129 2.07 -17.54 -15.06
CA VAL A 129 1.36 -18.53 -15.88
C VAL A 129 -0.13 -18.21 -15.94
N ALA A 130 -0.75 -17.87 -14.81
CA ALA A 130 -2.16 -17.49 -14.75
C ALA A 130 -2.44 -16.21 -15.52
N ALA A 131 -1.59 -15.19 -15.44
CA ALA A 131 -1.74 -13.92 -16.14
C ALA A 131 -1.72 -14.12 -17.65
N ARG A 132 -0.73 -14.88 -18.14
CA ARG A 132 -0.59 -15.17 -19.56
C ARG A 132 -1.72 -16.06 -20.07
N ALA A 133 -2.14 -17.07 -19.30
CA ALA A 133 -3.29 -17.88 -19.64
C ALA A 133 -4.59 -17.06 -19.69
N LEU A 134 -4.83 -16.22 -18.68
CA LEU A 134 -6.04 -15.40 -18.60
C LEU A 134 -6.08 -14.30 -19.66
N ASN A 135 -4.95 -13.68 -20.02
CA ASN A 135 -4.91 -12.73 -21.12
C ASN A 135 -5.27 -13.40 -22.46
N VAL A 136 -4.73 -14.60 -22.73
CA VAL A 136 -5.00 -15.34 -23.98
C VAL A 136 -6.46 -15.82 -24.06
N TRP A 137 -7.10 -16.15 -22.93
CA TRP A 137 -8.43 -16.78 -22.92
C TRP A 137 -9.57 -15.80 -22.60
N VAL A 138 -9.30 -14.73 -21.85
CA VAL A 138 -10.31 -13.83 -21.23
C VAL A 138 -10.01 -12.34 -21.49
N GLY A 139 -8.89 -12.03 -22.16
CA GLY A 139 -8.45 -10.65 -22.45
C GLY A 139 -8.15 -9.85 -21.19
N ASP A 140 -8.32 -8.53 -21.26
CA ASP A 140 -7.99 -7.58 -20.19
C ASP A 140 -8.73 -7.86 -18.86
N SER A 141 -9.97 -8.34 -18.95
CA SER A 141 -10.77 -8.65 -17.77
C SER A 141 -10.17 -9.78 -16.90
N GLY A 142 -9.46 -10.73 -17.52
CA GLY A 142 -8.71 -11.77 -16.83
C GLY A 142 -7.52 -11.21 -16.05
N ILE A 143 -6.84 -10.20 -16.60
CA ILE A 143 -5.73 -9.51 -15.93
C ILE A 143 -6.23 -8.76 -14.70
N TYR A 144 -7.35 -8.06 -14.81
CA TYR A 144 -7.95 -7.34 -13.68
C TYR A 144 -8.37 -8.28 -12.55
N ALA A 145 -9.01 -9.41 -12.88
CA ALA A 145 -9.40 -10.42 -11.90
C ALA A 145 -8.16 -11.02 -11.21
N LEU A 146 -7.13 -11.38 -11.98
CA LEU A 146 -5.89 -11.90 -11.41
C LEU A 146 -5.20 -10.87 -10.52
N SER A 147 -5.22 -9.61 -10.91
CA SER A 147 -4.61 -8.51 -10.13
C SER A 147 -5.33 -8.31 -8.82
N ALA A 148 -6.66 -8.39 -8.81
CA ALA A 148 -7.45 -8.34 -7.59
C ALA A 148 -7.11 -9.52 -6.66
N VAL A 149 -7.09 -10.75 -7.18
CA VAL A 149 -6.76 -11.95 -6.38
C VAL A 149 -5.34 -11.90 -5.85
N SER A 150 -4.37 -11.52 -6.69
CA SER A 150 -2.96 -11.45 -6.31
C SER A 150 -2.70 -10.32 -5.32
N GLY A 151 -3.40 -9.20 -5.47
CA GLY A 151 -3.37 -8.06 -4.55
C GLY A 151 -3.87 -8.40 -3.13
N LEU A 152 -4.62 -9.49 -2.95
CA LEU A 152 -4.96 -10.00 -1.61
C LEU A 152 -3.73 -10.54 -0.87
N VAL A 153 -2.73 -11.01 -1.60
CA VAL A 153 -1.57 -11.74 -1.07
C VAL A 153 -0.37 -10.81 -0.99
N ASP A 154 0.06 -10.27 -2.14
CA ASP A 154 1.24 -9.42 -2.22
C ASP A 154 1.19 -8.51 -3.47
N VAL A 155 1.26 -7.20 -3.23
CA VAL A 155 1.24 -6.20 -4.30
C VAL A 155 2.58 -6.13 -5.06
N ASP A 156 3.69 -6.45 -4.41
CA ASP A 156 5.02 -6.31 -5.01
C ASP A 156 5.20 -7.40 -6.08
N ALA A 157 4.80 -8.63 -5.76
CA ALA A 157 4.85 -9.76 -6.67
C ALA A 157 4.03 -9.49 -7.95
N VAL A 158 2.77 -9.07 -7.78
CA VAL A 158 1.89 -8.80 -8.93
C VAL A 158 2.34 -7.57 -9.72
N SER A 159 2.81 -6.51 -9.07
CA SER A 159 3.32 -5.32 -9.77
C SER A 159 4.55 -5.63 -10.61
N LEU A 160 5.48 -6.43 -10.07
CA LEU A 160 6.65 -6.92 -10.81
C LEU A 160 6.22 -7.77 -12.02
N SER A 161 5.24 -8.65 -11.81
CA SER A 161 4.73 -9.52 -12.87
C SER A 161 4.11 -8.72 -14.01
N LEU A 162 3.21 -7.79 -13.67
CA LEU A 162 2.49 -6.94 -14.61
C LEU A 162 3.44 -5.99 -15.35
N ALA A 163 4.42 -5.40 -14.67
CA ALA A 163 5.42 -4.54 -15.31
C ALA A 163 6.22 -5.28 -16.39
N ARG A 164 6.58 -6.57 -16.17
CA ARG A 164 7.24 -7.37 -17.20
C ARG A 164 6.33 -7.66 -18.40
N MET A 165 5.03 -7.80 -18.18
CA MET A 165 4.07 -8.05 -19.26
C MET A 165 3.81 -6.80 -20.12
N SER A 166 3.92 -5.60 -19.54
CA SER A 166 3.90 -4.31 -20.28
C SER A 166 5.00 -4.25 -21.33
N ALA A 167 6.20 -4.75 -20.97
CA ALA A 167 7.34 -4.78 -21.87
C ALA A 167 7.20 -5.77 -23.04
N ASP A 168 6.32 -6.78 -22.91
CA ASP A 168 6.28 -7.94 -23.81
C ASP A 168 5.12 -7.96 -24.83
N ASP A 169 3.98 -7.27 -24.60
CA ASP A 169 2.93 -6.97 -25.62
C ASP A 169 1.62 -6.37 -25.06
N ILE A 170 1.49 -6.14 -23.74
CA ILE A 170 0.22 -5.68 -23.15
C ILE A 170 0.16 -4.16 -23.11
N ALA A 171 -1.00 -3.58 -23.48
CA ALA A 171 -1.23 -2.14 -23.41
C ALA A 171 -0.92 -1.58 -22.01
N SER A 172 -0.05 -0.56 -21.95
CA SER A 172 0.39 0.11 -20.70
C SER A 172 -0.78 0.53 -19.81
N ASP A 173 -1.89 0.99 -20.40
CA ASP A 173 -3.10 1.40 -19.68
C ASP A 173 -3.78 0.24 -18.92
N THR A 174 -3.84 -0.95 -19.54
CA THR A 174 -4.37 -2.16 -18.92
C THR A 174 -3.49 -2.58 -17.75
N VAL A 175 -2.17 -2.55 -17.94
CA VAL A 175 -1.20 -2.88 -16.89
C VAL A 175 -1.27 -1.89 -15.72
N ALA A 176 -1.34 -0.58 -16.01
CA ALA A 176 -1.48 0.46 -15.00
C ALA A 176 -2.75 0.26 -14.16
N THR A 177 -3.88 0.01 -14.83
CA THR A 177 -5.18 -0.22 -14.16
C THR A 177 -5.12 -1.48 -13.29
N ALA A 178 -4.54 -2.55 -13.80
CA ALA A 178 -4.32 -3.80 -13.08
C ALA A 178 -3.49 -3.61 -11.80
N ILE A 179 -2.40 -2.84 -11.87
CA ILE A 179 -1.56 -2.52 -10.71
C ILE A 179 -2.35 -1.69 -9.68
N LEU A 180 -3.13 -0.68 -10.13
CA LEU A 180 -3.97 0.11 -9.23
C LEU A 180 -5.03 -0.75 -8.52
N ILE A 181 -5.63 -1.71 -9.22
CA ILE A 181 -6.55 -2.68 -8.61
C ILE A 181 -5.84 -3.50 -7.53
N ALA A 182 -4.66 -4.05 -7.82
CA ALA A 182 -3.89 -4.83 -6.85
C ALA A 182 -3.53 -4.01 -5.60
N VAL A 183 -3.05 -2.77 -5.80
CA VAL A 183 -2.73 -1.82 -4.73
C VAL A 183 -3.95 -1.51 -3.87
N PHE A 184 -5.10 -1.28 -4.50
CA PHE A 184 -6.35 -0.99 -3.82
C PHE A 184 -6.83 -2.17 -2.98
N VAL A 185 -6.86 -3.37 -3.56
CA VAL A 185 -7.26 -4.60 -2.86
C VAL A 185 -6.35 -4.87 -1.66
N ASN A 186 -5.03 -4.72 -1.83
CA ASN A 186 -4.09 -4.91 -0.72
C ASN A 186 -4.33 -3.92 0.44
N THR A 187 -4.68 -2.68 0.09
CA THR A 187 -5.00 -1.64 1.08
C THR A 187 -6.30 -1.96 1.82
N LEU A 188 -7.32 -2.46 1.11
CA LEU A 188 -8.55 -2.94 1.72
C LEU A 188 -8.33 -4.15 2.63
N VAL A 189 -7.48 -5.10 2.24
CA VAL A 189 -7.13 -6.25 3.09
C VAL A 189 -6.54 -5.79 4.42
N LYS A 190 -5.63 -4.81 4.40
CA LYS A 190 -5.05 -4.25 5.64
C LYS A 190 -6.10 -3.56 6.51
N ALA A 191 -7.01 -2.81 5.90
CA ALA A 191 -8.13 -2.21 6.61
C ALA A 191 -9.07 -3.28 7.21
N GLY A 192 -9.32 -4.37 6.49
CA GLY A 192 -10.10 -5.53 6.94
C GLY A 192 -9.43 -6.26 8.10
N ILE A 193 -8.12 -6.52 8.02
CA ILE A 193 -7.32 -7.10 9.11
C ILE A 193 -7.40 -6.21 10.36
N ALA A 194 -7.17 -4.91 10.18
CA ALA A 194 -7.17 -3.96 11.29
C ALA A 194 -8.57 -3.80 11.92
N GLY A 195 -9.64 -3.78 11.11
CA GLY A 195 -11.02 -3.70 11.61
C GLY A 195 -11.49 -4.98 12.30
N SER A 196 -11.16 -6.15 11.75
CA SER A 196 -11.56 -7.45 12.32
C SER A 196 -10.79 -7.80 13.59
N MET A 197 -9.48 -7.51 13.64
CA MET A 197 -8.64 -7.82 14.80
C MET A 197 -8.59 -6.69 15.82
N GLY A 198 -8.59 -5.42 15.40
CA GLY A 198 -8.46 -4.24 16.27
C GLY A 198 -9.79 -3.61 16.70
N GLY A 199 -10.92 -4.12 16.21
CA GLY A 199 -12.26 -3.65 16.55
C GLY A 199 -12.76 -2.45 15.73
N ARG A 200 -14.01 -2.06 15.96
CA ARG A 200 -14.75 -1.10 15.13
C ARG A 200 -14.07 0.26 14.98
N SER A 201 -13.53 0.82 16.06
CA SER A 201 -12.80 2.10 16.00
C SER A 201 -11.52 2.01 15.17
N MET A 202 -10.82 0.88 15.20
CA MET A 202 -9.63 0.66 14.36
C MET A 202 -10.02 0.61 12.89
N GLY A 203 -11.12 -0.09 12.59
CA GLY A 203 -11.71 -0.12 11.25
C GLY A 203 -12.09 1.27 10.73
N LEU A 204 -12.63 2.15 11.58
CA LEU A 204 -12.97 3.53 11.20
C LEU A 204 -11.74 4.37 10.90
N TYR A 205 -10.68 4.28 11.70
CA TYR A 205 -9.41 4.98 11.40
C TYR A 205 -8.76 4.48 10.11
N MET A 206 -8.82 3.18 9.86
CA MET A 206 -8.31 2.63 8.61
C MET A 206 -9.18 3.05 7.42
N ALA A 207 -10.50 3.04 7.56
CA ALA A 207 -11.41 3.47 6.51
C ALA A 207 -11.20 4.94 6.11
N SER A 208 -10.96 5.84 7.08
CA SER A 208 -10.63 7.24 6.77
C SER A 208 -9.29 7.35 6.04
N GLY A 209 -8.29 6.56 6.44
CA GLY A 209 -7.01 6.46 5.75
C GLY A 209 -7.15 5.95 4.31
N VAL A 210 -7.89 4.86 4.09
CA VAL A 210 -8.14 4.32 2.74
C VAL A 210 -8.90 5.32 1.89
N ALA A 211 -9.94 5.95 2.43
CA ALA A 211 -10.70 6.98 1.72
C ALA A 211 -9.79 8.15 1.31
N ALA A 212 -8.93 8.63 2.20
CA ALA A 212 -7.99 9.69 1.88
C ALA A 212 -6.95 9.27 0.83
N MET A 213 -6.44 8.04 0.88
CA MET A 213 -5.54 7.50 -0.15
C MET A 213 -6.22 7.44 -1.52
N LEU A 214 -7.47 6.97 -1.59
CA LEU A 214 -8.25 6.93 -2.82
C LEU A 214 -8.54 8.33 -3.37
N LEU A 215 -8.97 9.25 -2.51
CA LEU A 215 -9.23 10.64 -2.89
C LEU A 215 -7.94 11.31 -3.39
N GLY A 216 -6.83 11.12 -2.68
CA GLY A 216 -5.53 11.63 -3.11
C GLY A 216 -5.11 11.08 -4.47
N ALA A 217 -5.28 9.78 -4.70
CA ALA A 217 -5.00 9.16 -5.99
C ALA A 217 -5.89 9.73 -7.11
N ALA A 218 -7.19 9.84 -6.88
CA ALA A 218 -8.15 10.35 -7.85
C ALA A 218 -7.88 11.82 -8.20
N VAL A 219 -7.59 12.66 -7.20
CA VAL A 219 -7.26 14.07 -7.40
C VAL A 219 -5.95 14.21 -8.19
N ALA A 220 -4.91 13.48 -7.80
CA ALA A 220 -3.63 13.55 -8.50
C ALA A 220 -3.74 13.06 -9.96
N PHE A 221 -4.53 12.01 -10.21
CA PHE A 221 -4.82 11.52 -11.55
C PHE A 221 -5.63 12.54 -12.38
N ALA A 222 -6.64 13.17 -11.80
CA ALA A 222 -7.39 14.22 -12.49
C ALA A 222 -6.49 15.42 -12.85
N LEU A 223 -5.61 15.82 -11.93
CA LEU A 223 -4.65 16.90 -12.16
C LEU A 223 -3.67 16.56 -13.30
N SER A 224 -3.18 15.33 -13.38
CA SER A 224 -2.26 14.94 -14.46
C SER A 224 -2.91 15.03 -15.85
N GLN A 225 -4.21 14.71 -15.96
CA GLN A 225 -4.95 14.85 -17.21
C GLN A 225 -5.12 16.32 -17.62
N THR A 226 -5.38 17.20 -16.64
CA THR A 226 -5.49 18.66 -16.90
C THR A 226 -4.16 19.29 -17.28
N LEU A 227 -3.05 18.91 -16.63
CA LEU A 227 -1.72 19.42 -16.96
C LEU A 227 -1.26 18.91 -18.34
N GLY A 228 -1.55 17.65 -18.69
CA GLY A 228 -1.26 17.11 -20.01
C GLY A 228 -2.02 17.84 -21.13
N THR A 229 -3.30 18.15 -20.91
CA THR A 229 -4.09 18.92 -21.88
C THR A 229 -3.65 20.37 -22.00
N VAL A 230 -3.26 21.03 -20.90
CA VAL A 230 -2.76 22.41 -20.91
C VAL A 230 -1.40 22.51 -21.60
N VAL A 231 -0.48 21.56 -21.40
CA VAL A 231 0.82 21.55 -22.07
C VAL A 231 0.67 21.34 -23.57
N VAL A 232 -0.22 20.45 -24.02
CA VAL A 232 -0.50 20.26 -25.45
C VAL A 232 -1.15 21.52 -26.06
N ALA A 233 -2.08 22.16 -25.34
CA ALA A 233 -2.72 23.40 -25.78
C ALA A 233 -1.78 24.62 -25.81
N SER A 234 -0.65 24.58 -25.10
CA SER A 234 0.35 25.66 -25.07
C SER A 234 1.42 25.53 -26.16
N ILE A 235 1.45 24.39 -26.88
CA ILE A 235 2.43 24.06 -27.94
C ILE A 235 1.80 24.20 -29.34
N ILE A 236 0.48 24.31 -29.44
CA ILE A 236 -0.29 24.58 -30.67
C ILE A 236 -0.59 26.09 -30.76
#